data_AF-A0A2V3U963-F1
#
_entry.id   AF-A0A2V3U963-F1
#
_cell.length_a   1.000
_cell.length_b   1.000
_cell.length_c   1.000
_cell.angle_alpha   90.00
_cell.angle_beta   90.00
_cell.angle_gamma   90.00
#
_symmetry.space_group_name_H-M   'P 1'
#
loop_
_entity.id
_entity.type
_entity.pdbx_description
1 polymer ?
#
loop_
_entity_poly.entity_id
_entity_poly.type
_entity_poly.pdbx_seq_one_letter_code
_entity_poly.pdbx_strand_id
1 'polypeptide(L)'
;MVIDLTPTSGVSFRDYLTLGNSYSVAYAYGGNDTIEGNARGGFNLAMGGKGEDGYIVNGDMIVADSGGYDYVTMHGISWSSATSHVATIDNRHLVLWDTASDTSVIVLDWLDPGKQVELYHFNDVTLSWGEIAYYLPGKDSFIGDISWEGLGGLGLNGVLSNDANDTINFHREQEAYGSNKADAEAVGRLYEAGLGRKADIAGLNFWYDVHADGNSELVIAREFLKSAEFTKNFGNASTMSNRDLVEAMYENVLGRGSDGEGAAFWIGQLESGYGRENLLVAFADSAENLSQSDYLHSLAWNASTGDWYFA
;
A
#
# COMPACT_ATOMS: atom_id res chain seq x y z
N MET A 1 -7.74 -0.75 28.43
CA MET A 1 -6.35 -0.25 28.53
C MET A 1 -6.13 0.50 27.24
N VAL A 2 -5.95 1.82 27.27
CA VAL A 2 -5.72 2.58 26.03
C VAL A 2 -4.32 2.19 25.57
N ILE A 3 -4.23 1.50 24.44
CA ILE A 3 -2.95 1.07 23.88
C ILE A 3 -2.31 2.31 23.25
N ASP A 4 -1.16 2.73 23.77
CA ASP A 4 -0.39 3.86 23.24
C ASP A 4 0.43 3.35 22.06
N LEU A 5 -0.13 3.50 20.87
CA LEU A 5 0.44 3.00 19.62
C LEU A 5 1.40 4.05 19.05
N THR A 6 2.69 3.74 18.90
CA THR A 6 3.62 4.59 18.14
C THR A 6 3.54 4.26 16.66
N PRO A 7 3.01 5.15 15.79
CA PRO A 7 2.88 4.87 14.37
C PRO A 7 4.23 5.01 13.65
N THR A 8 4.58 4.03 12.82
CA THR A 8 5.57 4.17 11.75
C THR A 8 4.86 4.17 10.40
N SER A 9 5.14 5.18 9.56
CA SER A 9 4.55 5.33 8.23
C SER A 9 5.60 5.12 7.15
N GLY A 10 5.22 4.41 6.08
CA GLY A 10 5.98 4.38 4.83
C GLY A 10 6.11 5.77 4.19
N VAL A 11 7.21 5.99 3.47
CA VAL A 11 7.52 7.21 2.71
C VAL A 11 7.93 6.90 1.26
N SER A 12 7.92 5.62 0.84
CA SER A 12 8.29 5.20 -0.52
C SER A 12 7.40 4.07 -1.05
N PHE A 13 7.52 3.74 -2.34
CA PHE A 13 6.80 2.61 -2.96
C PHE A 13 7.27 1.22 -2.47
N ARG A 14 8.37 1.15 -1.71
CA ARG A 14 8.93 -0.09 -1.13
C ARG A 14 9.66 0.19 0.17
N ASP A 15 8.97 0.07 1.28
CA ASP A 15 9.47 0.33 2.61
C ASP A 15 9.75 -0.95 3.40
N TYR A 16 10.71 -0.87 4.32
CA TYR A 16 10.96 -1.89 5.32
C TYR A 16 10.70 -1.30 6.71
N LEU A 17 9.62 -1.72 7.35
CA LEU A 17 9.14 -1.19 8.63
C LEU A 17 9.40 -2.22 9.74
N THR A 18 10.19 -1.84 10.75
CA THR A 18 10.39 -2.67 11.94
C THR A 18 9.57 -2.14 13.11
N LEU A 19 8.72 -3.00 13.66
CA LEU A 19 7.88 -2.72 14.82
C LEU A 19 8.61 -2.95 16.14
N GLY A 20 8.22 -2.20 17.16
CA GLY A 20 8.77 -2.31 18.51
C GLY A 20 8.40 -3.62 19.21
N ASN A 21 9.06 -3.87 20.34
CA ASN A 21 8.99 -5.14 21.07
C ASN A 21 7.67 -5.38 21.85
N SER A 22 6.71 -4.46 21.79
CA SER A 22 5.36 -4.60 22.36
C SER A 22 4.45 -3.48 21.84
N TYR A 23 3.17 -3.79 21.55
CA TYR A 23 2.10 -2.83 21.24
C TYR A 23 2.49 -1.69 20.27
N SER A 24 2.97 -2.06 19.07
CA SER A 24 3.39 -1.11 18.03
C SER A 24 2.59 -1.31 16.74
N VAL A 25 2.39 -0.24 15.96
CA VAL A 25 1.66 -0.30 14.68
C VAL A 25 2.45 0.31 13.53
N ALA A 26 2.38 -0.34 12.38
CA ALA A 26 2.95 0.11 11.12
C ALA A 26 1.85 0.25 10.08
N TYR A 27 1.94 1.33 9.32
CA TYR A 27 1.07 1.63 8.18
C TYR A 27 1.95 1.83 6.95
N ALA A 28 1.89 0.89 6.00
CA ALA A 28 2.68 0.97 4.77
C ALA A 28 1.92 1.67 3.62
N TYR A 29 0.58 1.62 3.67
CA TYR A 29 -0.36 2.29 2.76
C TYR A 29 -0.40 1.70 1.35
N GLY A 30 0.54 2.05 0.49
CA GLY A 30 0.50 1.68 -0.92
C GLY A 30 1.91 1.52 -1.44
N GLY A 31 2.17 0.43 -2.15
CA GLY A 31 3.54 0.03 -2.48
C GLY A 31 3.73 -1.46 -2.26
N ASN A 32 4.96 -1.93 -2.44
CA ASN A 32 5.33 -3.31 -2.09
C ASN A 32 6.24 -3.24 -0.87
N ASP A 33 5.66 -3.35 0.30
CA ASP A 33 6.30 -3.07 1.56
C ASP A 33 6.64 -4.35 2.33
N THR A 34 7.49 -4.23 3.33
CA THR A 34 7.79 -5.32 4.25
C THR A 34 7.70 -4.83 5.68
N ILE A 35 6.87 -5.49 6.48
CA ILE A 35 6.63 -5.15 7.89
C ILE A 35 7.11 -6.29 8.77
N GLU A 36 8.08 -6.02 9.64
CA GLU A 36 8.65 -6.98 10.58
C GLU A 36 8.23 -6.65 12.02
N GLY A 37 7.72 -7.64 12.74
CA GLY A 37 7.36 -7.50 14.15
C GLY A 37 7.93 -8.60 15.03
N ASN A 38 8.26 -8.20 16.26
CA ASN A 38 9.03 -8.99 17.22
C ASN A 38 8.40 -8.99 18.62
N ALA A 39 7.14 -8.57 18.76
CA ALA A 39 6.50 -8.42 20.05
C ALA A 39 6.31 -9.77 20.77
N ARG A 40 6.49 -9.79 22.10
CA ARG A 40 6.26 -10.98 22.94
C ARG A 40 5.38 -10.61 24.12
N GLY A 41 4.25 -11.27 24.28
CA GLY A 41 3.29 -10.99 25.35
C GLY A 41 2.44 -9.73 25.11
N GLY A 42 2.26 -9.37 23.85
CA GLY A 42 1.46 -8.25 23.34
C GLY A 42 1.60 -8.16 21.83
N PHE A 43 0.61 -7.64 21.11
CA PHE A 43 0.62 -7.70 19.64
C PHE A 43 1.32 -6.51 18.98
N ASN A 44 2.06 -6.80 17.92
CA ASN A 44 2.29 -5.85 16.85
C ASN A 44 1.11 -5.84 15.87
N LEU A 45 0.87 -4.72 15.23
CA LEU A 45 -0.15 -4.59 14.19
C LEU A 45 0.51 -4.08 12.92
N ALA A 46 0.40 -4.86 11.86
CA ALA A 46 0.95 -4.57 10.56
C ALA A 46 -0.20 -4.34 9.58
N MET A 47 -0.17 -3.18 8.92
CA MET A 47 -1.12 -2.80 7.87
C MET A 47 -0.35 -2.51 6.59
N GLY A 48 -0.42 -3.41 5.61
CA GLY A 48 0.25 -3.26 4.32
C GLY A 48 -0.48 -2.25 3.45
N GLY A 49 -1.68 -2.61 3.01
CA GLY A 49 -2.54 -1.76 2.18
C GLY A 49 -2.56 -2.28 0.75
N LYS A 50 -2.47 -1.41 -0.25
CA LYS A 50 -2.46 -1.84 -1.67
C LYS A 50 -1.05 -2.17 -2.15
N GLY A 51 -0.88 -3.29 -2.84
CA GLY A 51 0.36 -3.67 -3.53
C GLY A 51 0.84 -5.04 -3.07
N GLU A 52 2.09 -5.44 -3.32
CA GLU A 52 2.57 -6.76 -2.88
C GLU A 52 3.39 -6.64 -1.59
N ASP A 53 2.75 -6.92 -0.46
CA ASP A 53 3.27 -6.73 0.88
C ASP A 53 3.77 -8.03 1.54
N GLY A 54 4.82 -7.87 2.34
CA GLY A 54 5.47 -8.94 3.08
C GLY A 54 5.40 -8.74 4.60
N TYR A 55 4.89 -9.72 5.32
CA TYR A 55 4.76 -9.67 6.78
C TYR A 55 5.72 -10.67 7.43
N ILE A 56 6.66 -10.20 8.25
CA ILE A 56 7.64 -11.04 8.96
C ILE A 56 7.27 -11.10 10.45
N VAL A 57 6.86 -12.28 10.92
CA VAL A 57 6.36 -12.52 12.28
C VAL A 57 7.39 -13.30 13.09
N ASN A 58 8.05 -12.63 14.04
CA ASN A 58 9.01 -13.22 14.99
C ASN A 58 8.48 -13.33 16.43
N GLY A 59 7.17 -13.10 16.61
CA GLY A 59 6.48 -13.06 17.89
C GLY A 59 4.96 -12.99 17.70
N ASP A 60 4.28 -12.06 18.37
CA ASP A 60 2.83 -11.85 18.26
C ASP A 60 2.50 -10.72 17.28
N MET A 61 1.78 -11.02 16.19
CA MET A 61 1.39 -10.02 15.18
C MET A 61 -0.06 -10.17 14.71
N ILE A 62 -0.72 -9.04 14.49
CA ILE A 62 -1.95 -8.95 13.70
C ILE A 62 -1.58 -8.38 12.34
N VAL A 63 -2.04 -9.04 11.29
CA VAL A 63 -1.89 -8.61 9.90
C VAL A 63 -3.27 -8.18 9.40
N ALA A 64 -3.33 -6.98 8.86
CA ALA A 64 -4.47 -6.44 8.14
C ALA A 64 -3.96 -5.99 6.76
N ASP A 65 -4.64 -6.42 5.71
CA ASP A 65 -4.18 -6.19 4.35
C ASP A 65 -5.33 -5.72 3.45
N SER A 66 -5.01 -4.99 2.38
CA SER A 66 -5.96 -4.65 1.33
C SER A 66 -5.38 -4.70 -0.07
N GLY A 67 -5.14 -5.91 -0.53
CA GLY A 67 -5.20 -6.27 -1.93
C GLY A 67 -3.87 -6.13 -2.61
N GLY A 68 -3.56 -7.13 -3.42
CA GLY A 68 -2.16 -7.40 -3.68
C GLY A 68 -1.95 -8.84 -4.05
N TYR A 69 -0.70 -9.24 -4.00
CA TYR A 69 -0.34 -10.65 -3.88
C TYR A 69 0.64 -10.76 -2.72
N ASP A 70 0.10 -11.06 -1.55
CA ASP A 70 0.76 -10.79 -0.28
C ASP A 70 1.26 -12.07 0.37
N TYR A 71 2.23 -11.94 1.27
CA TYR A 71 2.75 -13.09 2.00
C TYR A 71 3.04 -12.81 3.47
N VAL A 72 2.78 -13.82 4.31
CA VAL A 72 3.17 -13.81 5.72
C VAL A 72 4.19 -14.91 6.00
N THR A 73 5.29 -14.55 6.64
CA THR A 73 6.36 -15.44 7.07
C THR A 73 6.34 -15.57 8.58
N MET A 74 6.03 -16.77 9.07
CA MET A 74 5.77 -17.05 10.49
C MET A 74 6.93 -17.81 11.12
N HIS A 75 7.93 -17.09 11.59
CA HIS A 75 9.08 -17.70 12.25
C HIS A 75 8.69 -18.32 13.59
N GLY A 76 8.79 -19.66 13.65
CA GLY A 76 8.47 -20.44 14.85
C GLY A 76 7.18 -21.25 14.76
N ILE A 77 6.39 -21.07 13.69
CA ILE A 77 5.20 -21.88 13.43
C ILE A 77 5.51 -22.87 12.30
N SER A 78 5.18 -24.14 12.50
CA SER A 78 5.33 -25.19 11.48
C SER A 78 3.99 -25.86 11.24
N TRP A 79 3.58 -26.03 9.98
CA TRP A 79 2.27 -26.59 9.67
C TRP A 79 2.09 -28.02 10.20
N SER A 80 3.16 -28.81 10.20
CA SER A 80 3.14 -30.20 10.67
C SER A 80 3.41 -30.39 12.17
N SER A 81 3.70 -29.32 12.92
CA SER A 81 4.05 -29.43 14.34
C SER A 81 2.84 -29.72 15.23
N ALA A 82 3.04 -30.57 16.24
CA ALA A 82 2.03 -30.86 17.27
C ALA A 82 1.83 -29.69 18.26
N THR A 83 2.76 -28.73 18.31
CA THR A 83 2.67 -27.52 19.15
C THR A 83 2.06 -26.33 18.41
N SER A 84 1.86 -26.46 17.09
CA SER A 84 1.28 -25.44 16.23
C SER A 84 -0.21 -25.71 16.03
N HIS A 85 -1.01 -24.69 16.25
CA HIS A 85 -2.45 -24.75 16.22
C HIS A 85 -3.04 -23.66 15.32
N VAL A 86 -4.30 -23.85 14.93
CA VAL A 86 -5.02 -22.93 14.06
C VAL A 86 -6.49 -22.86 14.47
N ALA A 87 -7.09 -21.68 14.34
CA ALA A 87 -8.52 -21.45 14.54
C ALA A 87 -9.02 -20.38 13.57
N THR A 88 -10.34 -20.30 13.42
CA THR A 88 -10.97 -19.09 12.89
C THR A 88 -11.55 -18.26 14.02
N ILE A 89 -11.59 -16.94 13.86
CA ILE A 89 -12.24 -16.04 14.81
C ILE A 89 -13.49 -15.43 14.16
N ASP A 90 -14.64 -15.63 14.79
CA ASP A 90 -15.96 -15.18 14.35
C ASP A 90 -16.28 -15.51 12.87
N ASN A 91 -15.79 -16.65 12.39
CA ASN A 91 -15.83 -17.11 10.98
C ASN A 91 -15.28 -16.10 9.97
N ARG A 92 -14.41 -15.19 10.41
CA ARG A 92 -13.96 -14.04 9.62
C ARG A 92 -12.45 -13.89 9.57
N HIS A 93 -11.77 -14.18 10.66
CA HIS A 93 -10.31 -14.05 10.78
C HIS A 93 -9.66 -15.42 10.92
N LEU A 94 -8.37 -15.49 10.61
CA LEU A 94 -7.54 -16.67 10.87
C LEU A 94 -6.60 -16.37 12.03
N VAL A 95 -6.41 -17.33 12.93
CA VAL A 95 -5.34 -17.28 13.93
C VAL A 95 -4.50 -18.55 13.86
N LEU A 96 -3.19 -18.36 13.82
CA LEU A 96 -2.17 -19.39 13.83
C LEU A 96 -1.24 -19.11 15.01
N TRP A 97 -0.93 -20.12 15.82
CA TRP A 97 0.03 -19.93 16.92
C TRP A 97 0.79 -21.21 17.21
N ASP A 98 1.97 -21.06 17.81
CA ASP A 98 2.77 -22.18 18.28
C ASP A 98 3.14 -22.01 19.76
N THR A 99 2.81 -23.03 20.55
CA THR A 99 2.99 -23.01 22.01
C THR A 99 4.44 -23.22 22.47
N ALA A 100 5.33 -23.69 21.59
CA ALA A 100 6.73 -23.90 21.92
C ALA A 100 7.60 -22.68 21.57
N SER A 101 7.33 -22.01 20.45
CA SER A 101 8.02 -20.80 20.04
C SER A 101 7.47 -19.52 20.66
N ASP A 102 6.21 -19.57 21.13
CA ASP A 102 5.47 -18.40 21.64
C ASP A 102 5.30 -17.34 20.54
N THR A 103 5.04 -17.80 19.31
CA THR A 103 4.75 -16.98 18.13
C THR A 103 3.27 -17.13 17.79
N SER A 104 2.59 -16.02 17.51
CA SER A 104 1.21 -16.02 17.04
C SER A 104 1.00 -15.00 15.92
N VAL A 105 0.13 -15.34 14.97
CA VAL A 105 -0.34 -14.41 13.95
C VAL A 105 -1.85 -14.47 13.82
N ILE A 106 -2.48 -13.30 13.75
CA ILE A 106 -3.89 -13.15 13.40
C ILE A 106 -3.95 -12.46 12.04
N VAL A 107 -4.56 -13.09 11.05
CA VAL A 107 -4.82 -12.46 9.74
C VAL A 107 -6.28 -12.03 9.71
N LEU A 108 -6.50 -10.72 9.63
CA LEU A 108 -7.82 -10.13 9.60
C LEU A 108 -8.47 -10.34 8.23
N ASP A 109 -9.81 -10.40 8.21
CA ASP A 109 -10.63 -10.58 7.00
C ASP A 109 -10.11 -11.65 6.01
N TRP A 110 -9.52 -12.74 6.50
CA TRP A 110 -8.78 -13.70 5.66
C TRP A 110 -9.61 -14.39 4.57
N LEU A 111 -10.94 -14.31 4.62
CA LEU A 111 -11.86 -14.85 3.59
C LEU A 111 -12.30 -13.80 2.56
N ASP A 112 -12.01 -12.52 2.78
CA ASP A 112 -12.34 -11.45 1.85
C ASP A 112 -11.32 -11.43 0.71
N PRO A 113 -11.71 -11.67 -0.55
CA PRO A 113 -10.77 -11.71 -1.68
C PRO A 113 -9.99 -10.42 -1.92
N GLY A 114 -10.44 -9.28 -1.36
CA GLY A 114 -9.72 -8.01 -1.45
C GLY A 114 -8.78 -7.74 -0.28
N LYS A 115 -8.66 -8.66 0.69
CA LYS A 115 -7.90 -8.47 1.95
C LYS A 115 -7.19 -9.72 2.46
N GLN A 116 -7.43 -10.86 1.80
CA GLN A 116 -6.77 -12.11 2.13
C GLN A 116 -5.27 -11.97 1.83
N VAL A 117 -4.44 -12.67 2.60
CA VAL A 117 -3.02 -12.88 2.26
C VAL A 117 -2.91 -14.16 1.43
N GLU A 118 -2.23 -14.11 0.28
CA GLU A 118 -2.17 -15.22 -0.67
C GLU A 118 -1.23 -16.35 -0.26
N LEU A 119 -0.09 -16.04 0.36
CA LEU A 119 0.95 -17.01 0.71
C LEU A 119 1.30 -17.01 2.20
N TYR A 120 1.46 -18.20 2.74
CA TYR A 120 1.81 -18.45 4.14
C TYR A 120 3.08 -19.29 4.19
N HIS A 121 4.18 -18.66 4.60
CA HIS A 121 5.47 -19.32 4.82
C HIS A 121 5.56 -19.79 6.27
N PHE A 122 5.33 -21.09 6.47
CA PHE A 122 5.68 -21.81 7.69
C PHE A 122 7.16 -22.21 7.66
N ASN A 123 7.71 -22.61 8.79
CA ASN A 123 9.10 -23.10 8.85
C ASN A 123 9.35 -24.36 8.00
N ASP A 124 8.31 -25.18 7.76
CA ASP A 124 8.41 -26.49 7.10
C ASP A 124 7.73 -26.55 5.73
N VAL A 125 6.86 -25.59 5.40
CA VAL A 125 6.09 -25.57 4.14
C VAL A 125 5.62 -24.16 3.78
N THR A 126 5.47 -23.89 2.50
CA THR A 126 4.70 -22.76 1.99
C THR A 126 3.34 -23.25 1.53
N LEU A 127 2.27 -22.65 2.03
CA LEU A 127 0.91 -22.93 1.60
C LEU A 127 0.27 -21.66 1.05
N SER A 128 -0.48 -21.81 -0.04
CA SER A 128 -1.40 -20.76 -0.49
C SER A 128 -2.62 -20.66 0.43
N TRP A 129 -3.30 -19.52 0.40
CA TRP A 129 -4.60 -19.34 1.02
C TRP A 129 -5.57 -20.50 0.71
N GLY A 130 -5.65 -20.88 -0.56
CA GLY A 130 -6.56 -21.94 -1.02
C GLY A 130 -6.21 -23.32 -0.46
N GLU A 131 -4.91 -23.61 -0.28
CA GLU A 131 -4.46 -24.83 0.37
C GLU A 131 -4.77 -24.84 1.86
N ILE A 132 -4.55 -23.72 2.57
CA ILE A 132 -4.95 -23.60 3.97
C ILE A 132 -6.45 -23.83 4.09
N ALA A 133 -7.27 -23.11 3.32
CA ALA A 133 -8.73 -23.25 3.34
C ALA A 133 -9.20 -24.69 3.05
N TYR A 134 -8.51 -25.38 2.14
CA TYR A 134 -8.80 -26.77 1.80
C TYR A 134 -8.44 -27.75 2.93
N TYR A 135 -7.25 -27.62 3.53
CA TYR A 135 -6.76 -28.55 4.55
C TYR A 135 -7.29 -28.26 5.96
N LEU A 136 -7.66 -27.01 6.25
CA LEU A 136 -8.03 -26.55 7.59
C LEU A 136 -9.10 -27.42 8.27
N PRO A 137 -10.23 -27.78 7.63
CA PRO A 137 -11.29 -28.56 8.28
C PRO A 137 -10.86 -29.97 8.71
N GLY A 138 -9.80 -30.52 8.11
CA GLY A 138 -9.27 -31.86 8.41
C GLY A 138 -7.98 -31.86 9.22
N LYS A 139 -7.47 -30.69 9.63
CA LYS A 139 -6.23 -30.58 10.38
C LYS A 139 -6.47 -30.90 11.85
N ASP A 140 -5.72 -31.85 12.40
CA ASP A 140 -5.87 -32.28 13.81
C ASP A 140 -5.67 -31.13 14.82
N SER A 141 -4.85 -30.13 14.49
CA SER A 141 -4.62 -28.95 15.33
C SER A 141 -5.53 -27.77 15.02
N PHE A 142 -6.54 -27.95 14.16
CA PHE A 142 -7.63 -26.99 14.00
C PHE A 142 -8.62 -27.13 15.15
N ILE A 143 -8.74 -26.09 15.96
CA ILE A 143 -9.65 -26.07 17.11
C ILE A 143 -11.09 -25.65 16.76
N GLY A 144 -11.35 -25.26 15.51
CA GLY A 144 -12.64 -24.77 15.06
C GLY A 144 -12.74 -23.25 15.08
N ASP A 145 -13.98 -22.77 15.09
CA ASP A 145 -14.29 -21.35 15.17
C ASP A 145 -14.44 -20.90 16.63
N ILE A 146 -13.79 -19.80 16.99
CA ILE A 146 -13.79 -19.20 18.32
C ILE A 146 -14.23 -17.74 18.24
N SER A 147 -14.62 -17.17 19.37
CA SER A 147 -14.80 -15.72 19.48
C SER A 147 -13.50 -15.04 19.93
N TRP A 148 -13.43 -13.71 19.79
CA TRP A 148 -12.37 -12.91 20.41
C TRP A 148 -12.25 -13.12 21.93
N GLU A 149 -13.36 -13.40 22.63
CA GLU A 149 -13.33 -13.76 24.05
C GLU A 149 -12.69 -15.15 24.27
N GLY A 150 -13.01 -16.11 23.40
CA GLY A 150 -12.40 -17.44 23.41
C GLY A 150 -10.89 -17.41 23.17
N LEU A 151 -10.41 -16.44 22.39
CA LEU A 151 -8.99 -16.24 22.10
C LEU A 151 -8.17 -15.96 23.38
N GLY A 152 -8.66 -15.11 24.28
CA GLY A 152 -8.02 -14.86 25.58
C GLY A 152 -7.95 -16.12 26.46
N GLY A 153 -8.95 -16.99 26.36
CA GLY A 153 -8.96 -18.31 27.00
C GLY A 153 -7.84 -19.25 26.55
N LEU A 154 -7.23 -19.00 25.38
CA LEU A 154 -6.07 -19.74 24.85
C LEU A 154 -4.72 -19.17 25.29
N GLY A 155 -4.71 -18.12 26.12
CA GLY A 155 -3.48 -17.43 26.54
C GLY A 155 -3.05 -16.30 25.59
N LEU A 156 -3.74 -16.12 24.46
CA LEU A 156 -3.51 -15.07 23.46
C LEU A 156 -4.17 -13.74 23.89
N ASN A 157 -3.83 -13.26 25.09
CA ASN A 157 -4.53 -12.20 25.83
C ASN A 157 -4.28 -10.76 25.34
N GLY A 158 -3.64 -10.58 24.19
CA GLY A 158 -3.17 -9.26 23.74
C GLY A 158 -4.14 -8.47 22.87
N VAL A 159 -5.31 -9.01 22.50
CA VAL A 159 -6.35 -8.31 21.71
C VAL A 159 -7.72 -8.57 22.30
N LEU A 160 -8.36 -7.56 22.88
CA LEU A 160 -9.77 -7.63 23.26
C LEU A 160 -10.64 -7.33 22.03
N SER A 161 -11.86 -7.85 21.99
CA SER A 161 -12.81 -7.62 20.89
C SER A 161 -13.06 -6.13 20.58
N ASN A 162 -12.99 -5.26 21.58
CA ASN A 162 -13.09 -3.81 21.37
C ASN A 162 -11.82 -3.25 20.71
N ASP A 163 -10.64 -3.67 21.17
CA ASP A 163 -9.37 -3.24 20.60
C ASP A 163 -9.23 -3.72 19.15
N ALA A 164 -9.72 -4.93 18.82
CA ALA A 164 -9.76 -5.45 17.45
C ALA A 164 -10.71 -4.65 16.54
N ASN A 165 -11.92 -4.34 17.01
CA ASN A 165 -12.90 -3.59 16.21
C ASN A 165 -12.48 -2.12 16.03
N ASP A 166 -11.97 -1.48 17.08
CA ASP A 166 -11.40 -0.13 16.99
C ASP A 166 -10.20 -0.11 16.05
N THR A 167 -9.34 -1.14 16.11
CA THR A 167 -8.24 -1.36 15.17
C THR A 167 -8.71 -1.50 13.72
N ILE A 168 -9.73 -2.34 13.46
CA ILE A 168 -10.28 -2.56 12.11
C ILE A 168 -10.91 -1.29 11.55
N ASN A 169 -11.63 -0.53 12.39
CA ASN A 169 -12.24 0.73 11.97
C ASN A 169 -11.16 1.78 11.70
N PHE A 170 -10.16 1.89 12.57
CA PHE A 170 -9.02 2.78 12.37
C PHE A 170 -8.27 2.42 11.10
N HIS A 171 -7.99 1.13 10.86
CA HIS A 171 -7.38 0.64 9.65
C HIS A 171 -8.16 1.07 8.41
N ARG A 172 -9.46 0.84 8.36
CA ARG A 172 -10.31 1.25 7.22
C ARG A 172 -10.26 2.76 6.98
N GLU A 173 -10.28 3.57 8.04
CA GLU A 173 -10.16 5.02 7.95
C GLU A 173 -8.76 5.44 7.44
N GLN A 174 -7.70 4.75 7.88
CA GLN A 174 -6.33 5.00 7.43
C GLN A 174 -6.05 4.50 6.01
N GLU A 175 -6.63 3.39 5.58
CA GLU A 175 -6.56 2.93 4.19
C GLU A 175 -7.26 3.91 3.26
N ALA A 176 -8.43 4.41 3.66
CA ALA A 176 -9.11 5.46 2.93
C ALA A 176 -8.22 6.73 2.87
N TYR A 177 -7.62 7.13 3.99
CA TYR A 177 -6.70 8.26 4.04
C TYR A 177 -5.45 8.05 3.17
N GLY A 178 -4.83 6.87 3.24
CA GLY A 178 -3.62 6.50 2.51
C GLY A 178 -3.85 6.40 1.01
N SER A 179 -4.94 5.73 0.58
CA SER A 179 -5.34 5.70 -0.83
C SER A 179 -5.59 7.12 -1.34
N ASN A 180 -6.34 7.94 -0.59
CA ASN A 180 -6.60 9.32 -0.97
C ASN A 180 -5.28 10.12 -1.06
N LYS A 181 -4.31 9.87 -0.16
CA LYS A 181 -2.99 10.52 -0.18
C LYS A 181 -2.18 10.10 -1.40
N ALA A 182 -2.10 8.81 -1.70
CA ALA A 182 -1.40 8.30 -2.87
C ALA A 182 -1.99 8.90 -4.16
N ASP A 183 -3.32 8.98 -4.25
CA ASP A 183 -4.03 9.61 -5.37
C ASP A 183 -3.70 11.11 -5.47
N ALA A 184 -3.66 11.83 -4.34
CA ALA A 184 -3.27 13.24 -4.31
C ALA A 184 -1.81 13.46 -4.71
N GLU A 185 -0.89 12.61 -4.25
CA GLU A 185 0.52 12.65 -4.66
C GLU A 185 0.67 12.34 -6.15
N ALA A 186 -0.05 11.36 -6.70
CA ALA A 186 -0.04 11.04 -8.13
C ALA A 186 -0.54 12.22 -8.99
N VAL A 187 -1.65 12.83 -8.60
CA VAL A 187 -2.15 14.06 -9.23
C VAL A 187 -1.12 15.19 -9.13
N GLY A 188 -0.46 15.35 -7.98
CA GLY A 188 0.60 16.35 -7.77
C GLY A 188 1.80 16.14 -8.69
N ARG A 189 2.28 14.90 -8.85
CA ARG A 189 3.36 14.56 -9.78
C ARG A 189 2.98 14.83 -11.22
N LEU A 190 1.75 14.46 -11.59
CA LEU A 190 1.23 14.70 -12.94
C LEU A 190 1.09 16.19 -13.25
N TYR A 191 0.70 16.99 -12.25
CA TYR A 191 0.65 18.45 -12.32
C TYR A 191 2.03 19.02 -12.63
N GLU A 192 3.06 18.59 -11.88
CA GLU A 192 4.41 19.08 -12.06
C GLU A 192 5.01 18.66 -13.41
N ALA A 193 4.85 17.39 -13.77
CA ALA A 193 5.23 16.85 -15.06
C ALA A 193 4.56 17.61 -16.23
N GLY A 194 3.27 17.92 -16.09
CA GLY A 194 2.48 18.58 -17.12
C GLY A 194 2.68 20.09 -17.19
N LEU A 195 3.01 20.77 -16.10
CA LEU A 195 3.00 22.24 -16.05
C LEU A 195 4.38 22.85 -15.76
N GLY A 196 5.38 22.04 -15.38
CA GLY A 196 6.76 22.48 -15.16
C GLY A 196 6.97 23.26 -13.88
N ARG A 197 6.10 23.07 -12.90
CA ARG A 197 6.21 23.68 -11.56
C ARG A 197 5.49 22.82 -10.54
N LYS A 198 5.91 22.95 -9.28
CA LYS A 198 5.21 22.35 -8.14
C LYS A 198 3.73 22.71 -8.15
N ALA A 199 2.90 21.74 -7.78
CA ALA A 199 1.47 21.96 -7.64
C ALA A 199 1.21 22.99 -6.53
N ASP A 200 0.44 24.02 -6.85
CA ASP A 200 -0.14 24.88 -5.80
C ASP A 200 -1.35 24.18 -5.18
N ILE A 201 -1.64 24.50 -3.92
CA ILE A 201 -2.62 23.71 -3.17
C ILE A 201 -4.05 23.82 -3.71
N ALA A 202 -4.42 24.98 -4.28
CA ALA A 202 -5.75 25.15 -4.86
C ALA A 202 -5.88 24.35 -6.17
N GLY A 203 -4.87 24.39 -7.02
CA GLY A 203 -4.81 23.58 -8.23
C GLY A 203 -4.75 22.08 -7.94
N LEU A 204 -3.99 21.66 -6.94
CA LEU A 204 -3.90 20.26 -6.52
C LEU A 204 -5.27 19.72 -6.10
N ASN A 205 -5.95 20.42 -5.20
CA ASN A 205 -7.28 20.00 -4.73
C ASN A 205 -8.29 19.95 -5.88
N PHE A 206 -8.28 20.92 -6.79
CA PHE A 206 -9.14 20.89 -7.96
C PHE A 206 -8.95 19.62 -8.82
N TRP A 207 -7.70 19.25 -9.12
CA TRP A 207 -7.44 18.07 -9.94
C TRP A 207 -7.62 16.76 -9.18
N TYR A 208 -7.37 16.77 -7.87
CA TYR A 208 -7.71 15.66 -6.99
C TYR A 208 -9.22 15.42 -6.98
N ASP A 209 -10.05 16.46 -6.87
CA ASP A 209 -11.51 16.32 -6.92
C ASP A 209 -11.98 15.75 -8.26
N VAL A 210 -11.38 16.20 -9.37
CA VAL A 210 -11.64 15.62 -10.70
C VAL A 210 -11.32 14.13 -10.73
N HIS A 211 -10.20 13.71 -10.11
CA HIS A 211 -9.81 12.31 -10.02
C HIS A 211 -10.77 11.51 -9.12
N ALA A 212 -11.08 12.03 -7.93
CA ALA A 212 -11.95 11.44 -6.93
C ALA A 212 -13.40 11.27 -7.44
N ASP A 213 -13.85 12.12 -8.38
CA ASP A 213 -15.12 11.98 -9.11
C ASP A 213 -15.10 10.84 -10.16
N GLY A 214 -14.02 10.05 -10.22
CA GLY A 214 -13.89 8.85 -11.05
C GLY A 214 -13.21 9.07 -12.40
N ASN A 215 -12.58 10.23 -12.63
CA ASN A 215 -11.80 10.45 -13.85
C ASN A 215 -10.40 9.86 -13.71
N SER A 216 -9.91 9.18 -14.76
CA SER A 216 -8.56 8.66 -14.74
C SER A 216 -7.51 9.77 -14.87
N GLU A 217 -6.29 9.50 -14.42
CA GLU A 217 -5.12 10.36 -14.62
C GLU A 217 -4.89 10.70 -16.10
N LEU A 218 -5.25 9.81 -17.02
CA LEU A 218 -5.19 10.08 -18.46
C LEU A 218 -6.09 11.24 -18.89
N VAL A 219 -7.22 11.44 -18.23
CA VAL A 219 -8.09 12.61 -18.48
C VAL A 219 -7.37 13.87 -18.02
N ILE A 220 -6.81 13.86 -16.81
CA ILE A 220 -6.08 14.99 -16.22
C ILE A 220 -4.85 15.34 -17.07
N ALA A 221 -4.04 14.34 -17.44
CA ALA A 221 -2.87 14.48 -18.30
C ALA A 221 -3.22 15.12 -19.64
N ARG A 222 -4.34 14.69 -20.25
CA ARG A 222 -4.84 15.25 -21.51
C ARG A 222 -5.22 16.72 -21.37
N GLU A 223 -5.85 17.11 -20.26
CA GLU A 223 -6.20 18.50 -20.01
C GLU A 223 -4.96 19.38 -19.73
N PHE A 224 -3.95 18.85 -19.04
CA PHE A 224 -2.66 19.54 -18.91
C PHE A 224 -1.98 19.75 -20.27
N LEU A 225 -1.87 18.72 -21.10
CA LEU A 225 -1.27 18.82 -22.45
C LEU A 225 -1.98 19.85 -23.35
N LYS A 226 -3.30 20.02 -23.18
CA LYS A 226 -4.10 21.02 -23.92
C LYS A 226 -4.07 22.42 -23.30
N SER A 227 -3.56 22.54 -22.07
CA SER A 227 -3.63 23.80 -21.34
C SER A 227 -2.80 24.89 -22.01
N ALA A 228 -3.22 26.13 -21.82
CA ALA A 228 -2.45 27.30 -22.24
C ALA A 228 -1.10 27.37 -21.52
N GLU A 229 -1.01 26.85 -20.29
CA GLU A 229 0.21 26.81 -19.49
C GLU A 229 1.23 25.83 -20.08
N PHE A 230 0.83 24.59 -20.39
CA PHE A 230 1.69 23.64 -21.13
C PHE A 230 2.15 24.26 -22.45
N THR A 231 1.22 24.82 -23.21
CA THR A 231 1.54 25.43 -24.52
C THR A 231 2.55 26.57 -24.39
N LYS A 232 2.43 27.38 -23.34
CA LYS A 232 3.34 28.49 -23.06
C LYS A 232 4.73 28.01 -22.65
N ASN A 233 4.82 26.95 -21.85
CA ASN A 233 6.08 26.50 -21.28
C ASN A 233 6.84 25.58 -22.24
N PHE A 234 6.13 24.74 -23.01
CA PHE A 234 6.73 23.64 -23.78
C PHE A 234 6.34 23.64 -25.26
N GLY A 235 5.37 24.46 -25.65
CA GLY A 235 4.78 24.46 -27.00
C GLY A 235 3.52 23.60 -27.10
N ASN A 236 2.86 23.65 -28.25
CA ASN A 236 1.56 23.00 -28.42
C ASN A 236 1.72 21.47 -28.57
N ALA A 237 1.33 20.74 -27.54
CA ALA A 237 1.42 19.28 -27.46
C ALA A 237 0.60 18.54 -28.52
N SER A 238 -0.31 19.18 -29.25
CA SER A 238 -1.05 18.55 -30.35
C SER A 238 -0.37 18.70 -31.70
N THR A 239 0.55 19.66 -31.85
CA THR A 239 1.17 19.99 -33.15
C THR A 239 2.69 19.79 -33.17
N MET A 240 3.35 19.75 -32.02
CA MET A 240 4.80 19.48 -31.95
C MET A 240 5.11 18.05 -32.40
N SER A 241 6.33 17.81 -32.89
CA SER A 241 6.74 16.47 -33.30
C SER A 241 6.83 15.52 -32.09
N ASN A 242 6.76 14.20 -32.33
CA ASN A 242 6.95 13.21 -31.27
C ASN A 242 8.34 13.34 -30.63
N ARG A 243 9.36 13.67 -31.42
CA ARG A 243 10.72 13.90 -30.93
C ARG A 243 10.78 15.10 -29.98
N ASP A 244 10.18 16.23 -30.36
CA ASP A 244 10.20 17.44 -29.53
C ASP A 244 9.40 17.22 -28.24
N LEU A 245 8.28 16.49 -28.31
CA LEU A 245 7.51 16.15 -27.12
C LEU A 245 8.31 15.27 -26.16
N VAL A 246 8.98 14.23 -26.66
CA VAL A 246 9.79 13.33 -25.83
C VAL A 246 10.93 14.11 -25.17
N GLU A 247 11.63 14.97 -25.92
CA GLU A 247 12.70 15.79 -25.35
C GLU A 247 12.17 16.73 -24.26
N ALA A 248 11.03 17.37 -24.49
CA ALA A 248 10.38 18.20 -23.48
C ALA A 248 10.03 17.40 -22.22
N MET A 249 9.57 16.16 -22.32
CA MET A 249 9.28 15.33 -21.14
C MET A 249 10.55 15.00 -20.35
N TYR A 250 11.64 14.64 -21.03
CA TYR A 250 12.92 14.39 -20.38
C TYR A 250 13.43 15.63 -19.64
N GLU A 251 13.46 16.79 -20.32
CA GLU A 251 13.99 18.02 -19.73
C GLU A 251 13.15 18.50 -18.54
N ASN A 252 11.82 18.47 -18.68
CA ASN A 252 10.93 19.10 -17.70
C ASN A 252 10.58 18.20 -16.53
N VAL A 253 10.43 16.90 -16.78
CA VAL A 253 10.01 15.94 -15.74
C VAL A 253 11.23 15.33 -15.06
N LEU A 254 12.32 15.10 -15.80
CA LEU A 254 13.50 14.41 -15.27
C LEU A 254 14.69 15.35 -15.04
N GLY A 255 14.62 16.60 -15.53
CA GLY A 255 15.68 17.59 -15.34
C GLY A 255 16.94 17.32 -16.17
N ARG A 256 16.84 16.47 -17.21
CA ARG A 256 17.97 16.07 -18.07
C ARG A 256 17.52 15.82 -19.51
N GLY A 257 18.44 15.89 -20.46
CA GLY A 257 18.15 15.50 -21.84
C GLY A 257 17.94 13.99 -22.00
N SER A 258 17.27 13.62 -23.09
CA SER A 258 17.04 12.22 -23.43
C SER A 258 18.34 11.50 -23.83
N ASP A 259 18.46 10.22 -23.45
CA ASP A 259 19.47 9.35 -24.04
C ASP A 259 18.96 8.74 -25.37
N GLY A 260 19.88 8.28 -26.21
CA GLY A 260 19.53 7.82 -27.56
C GLY A 260 18.59 6.61 -27.60
N GLU A 261 18.68 5.70 -26.63
CA GLU A 261 17.84 4.50 -26.56
C GLU A 261 16.45 4.83 -26.00
N GLY A 262 16.39 5.58 -24.91
CA GLY A 262 15.14 6.05 -24.29
C GLY A 262 14.33 6.92 -25.24
N ALA A 263 14.97 7.86 -25.94
CA ALA A 263 14.30 8.68 -26.95
C ALA A 263 13.71 7.82 -28.08
N ALA A 264 14.49 6.88 -28.61
CA ALA A 264 14.05 5.99 -29.69
C ALA A 264 12.88 5.11 -29.26
N PHE A 265 12.89 4.60 -28.02
CA PHE A 265 11.80 3.83 -27.45
C PHE A 265 10.50 4.63 -27.42
N TRP A 266 10.50 5.80 -26.79
CA TRP A 266 9.28 6.61 -26.63
C TRP A 266 8.74 7.14 -27.96
N ILE A 267 9.63 7.55 -28.87
CA ILE A 267 9.22 7.96 -30.23
C ILE A 267 8.55 6.79 -30.95
N GLY A 268 9.12 5.58 -30.87
CA GLY A 268 8.52 4.38 -31.47
C GLY A 268 7.16 4.02 -30.88
N GLN A 269 6.96 4.20 -29.58
CA GLN A 269 5.64 4.05 -28.94
C GLN A 269 4.63 5.04 -29.51
N LEU A 270 4.97 6.34 -29.56
CA LEU A 270 4.09 7.38 -30.09
C LEU A 270 3.77 7.15 -31.58
N GLU A 271 4.75 6.73 -32.39
CA GLU A 271 4.54 6.39 -33.80
C GLU A 271 3.62 5.17 -33.99
N SER A 272 3.61 4.26 -33.01
CA SER A 272 2.71 3.09 -32.98
C SER A 272 1.31 3.40 -32.43
N GLY A 273 1.02 4.67 -32.14
CA GLY A 273 -0.29 5.12 -31.65
C GLY A 273 -0.43 5.19 -30.13
N TYR A 274 0.68 5.10 -29.37
CA TYR A 274 0.66 5.39 -27.95
C TYR A 274 0.22 6.84 -27.71
N GLY A 275 -0.71 7.05 -26.77
CA GLY A 275 -1.26 8.37 -26.47
C GLY A 275 -0.20 9.30 -25.88
N ARG A 276 -0.28 10.60 -26.21
CA ARG A 276 0.61 11.61 -25.61
C ARG A 276 0.31 11.81 -24.12
N GLU A 277 -0.95 11.62 -23.72
CA GLU A 277 -1.37 11.57 -22.32
C GLU A 277 -0.75 10.37 -21.58
N ASN A 278 -0.66 9.21 -22.24
CA ASN A 278 -0.03 8.03 -21.66
C ASN A 278 1.48 8.22 -21.49
N LEU A 279 2.12 8.97 -22.40
CA LEU A 279 3.51 9.36 -22.25
C LEU A 279 3.71 10.24 -21.01
N LEU A 280 2.86 11.26 -20.83
CA LEU A 280 2.98 12.17 -19.69
C LEU A 280 2.81 11.43 -18.35
N VAL A 281 1.80 10.55 -18.23
CA VAL A 281 1.61 9.72 -17.03
C VAL A 281 2.84 8.83 -16.78
N ALA A 282 3.37 8.17 -17.81
CA ALA A 282 4.54 7.30 -17.66
C ALA A 282 5.81 8.05 -17.18
N PHE A 283 5.97 9.31 -17.57
CA PHE A 283 7.06 10.15 -17.05
C PHE A 283 6.77 10.61 -15.61
N ALA A 284 5.53 10.99 -15.30
CA ALA A 284 5.12 11.42 -13.96
C ALA A 284 5.34 10.31 -12.90
N ASP A 285 5.09 9.06 -13.25
CA ASP A 285 5.28 7.90 -12.35
C ASP A 285 6.64 7.23 -12.46
N SER A 286 7.56 7.79 -13.25
CA SER A 286 8.92 7.25 -13.33
C SER A 286 9.61 7.34 -11.96
N ALA A 287 10.41 6.32 -11.62
CA ALA A 287 11.20 6.29 -10.38
C ALA A 287 12.09 7.54 -10.21
N GLU A 288 12.55 8.11 -11.32
CA GLU A 288 13.33 9.34 -11.33
C GLU A 288 12.47 10.56 -10.93
N ASN A 289 11.27 10.73 -11.49
CA ASN A 289 10.38 11.83 -11.12
C ASN A 289 9.85 11.70 -9.67
N LEU A 290 9.61 10.47 -9.23
CA LEU A 290 9.24 10.19 -7.84
C LEU A 290 10.25 10.80 -6.86
N SER A 291 11.55 10.57 -7.10
CA SER A 291 12.63 11.14 -6.28
C SER A 291 12.76 12.66 -6.33
N GLN A 292 12.17 13.32 -7.34
CA GLN A 292 12.17 14.78 -7.47
C GLN A 292 10.93 15.43 -6.84
N SER A 293 9.94 14.61 -6.48
CA SER A 293 8.62 15.05 -6.02
C SER A 293 8.41 14.88 -4.51
N ASP A 294 9.48 14.69 -3.73
CA ASP A 294 9.45 14.39 -2.28
C ASP A 294 8.62 15.37 -1.43
N TYR A 295 8.42 16.61 -1.89
CA TYR A 295 7.58 17.57 -1.18
C TYR A 295 6.12 17.11 -1.07
N LEU A 296 5.65 16.28 -1.99
CA LEU A 296 4.28 15.74 -1.98
C LEU A 296 4.06 14.81 -0.79
N HIS A 297 5.11 14.21 -0.22
CA HIS A 297 4.99 13.42 1.01
C HIS A 297 4.55 14.21 2.23
N SER A 298 4.69 15.54 2.20
CA SER A 298 4.17 16.45 3.22
C SER A 298 2.67 16.71 3.11
N LEU A 299 1.99 16.18 2.08
CA LEU A 299 0.55 16.31 1.94
C LEU A 299 -0.18 15.66 3.13
N ALA A 300 -1.12 16.42 3.67
CA ALA A 300 -2.02 16.00 4.72
C ALA A 300 -3.45 16.40 4.37
N TRP A 301 -4.41 15.57 4.78
CA TRP A 301 -5.83 15.83 4.53
C TRP A 301 -6.48 16.54 5.71
N ASN A 302 -7.18 17.64 5.44
CA ASN A 302 -8.00 18.33 6.43
C ASN A 302 -9.45 17.83 6.34
N ALA A 303 -9.81 16.92 7.24
CA ALA A 303 -11.16 16.35 7.30
C ALA A 303 -12.28 17.39 7.57
N SER A 304 -11.95 18.58 8.08
CA SER A 304 -12.95 19.63 8.33
C SER A 304 -13.28 20.45 7.09
N THR A 305 -12.31 20.65 6.20
CA THR A 305 -12.51 21.41 4.95
C THR A 305 -12.75 20.51 3.76
N GLY A 306 -12.28 19.26 3.81
CA GLY A 306 -12.29 18.36 2.68
C GLY A 306 -11.19 18.70 1.67
N ASP A 307 -10.06 19.24 2.14
CA ASP A 307 -8.96 19.67 1.27
C ASP A 307 -7.61 19.11 1.76
N TRP A 308 -6.74 18.82 0.81
CA TRP A 308 -5.30 18.63 1.01
C TRP A 308 -4.60 19.94 1.37
N TYR A 309 -3.57 19.83 2.19
CA TYR A 309 -2.62 20.91 2.50
C TYR A 309 -1.20 20.35 2.66
N PHE A 310 -0.18 21.20 2.51
CA PHE A 310 1.20 20.85 2.84
C PHE A 310 1.45 21.11 4.33
N ALA A 311 1.88 20.08 5.07
CA ALA A 311 2.13 20.12 6.52
C ALA A 311 3.53 20.62 6.89
#